data_AF-A0A852R7T3-F1
#
_entry.id   AF-A0A852R7T3-F1
#
_cell.length_a   1.000
_cell.length_b   1.000
_cell.length_c   1.000
_cell.angle_alpha   90.00
_cell.angle_beta   90.00
_cell.angle_gamma   90.00
#
_symmetry.space_group_name_H-M   'P 1'
#
loop_
_entity.id
_entity.type
_entity.pdbx_description
1 polymer ?
#
loop_
_entity_poly.entity_id
_entity_poly.type
_entity_poly.pdbx_seq_one_letter_code
_entity_poly.pdbx_strand_id
1 'polypeptide(L)'
;MFKGFKEFLLRGNVIDLAVAVVIGAAFNAVVEKVVSSLITPLIGMFFKADSLDTALMVELPGGGTLAFGALVGALINFIIVAAVVYFVFVMPMNELRKRTTTAVEEPVVETEQELLSEIRDLLKAQNGGAASAAAPLAAPAAPADPAGPAHAE
;
A
#
# COMPACT_ATOMS: atom_id res chain seq x y z
N MET A 1 -30.21 -17.34 1.70
CA MET A 1 -28.77 -17.37 2.09
C MET A 1 -27.84 -17.50 0.87
N PHE A 2 -28.06 -18.47 -0.04
CA PHE A 2 -27.22 -18.66 -1.24
C PHE A 2 -27.15 -17.44 -2.19
N LYS A 3 -28.26 -16.68 -2.35
CA LYS A 3 -28.27 -15.41 -3.12
C LYS A 3 -27.37 -14.33 -2.50
N GLY A 4 -27.47 -14.11 -1.20
CA GLY A 4 -26.65 -13.11 -0.48
C GLY A 4 -25.17 -13.48 -0.40
N PHE A 5 -24.84 -14.78 -0.37
CA PHE A 5 -23.45 -15.24 -0.48
C PHE A 5 -22.87 -14.98 -1.88
N LYS A 6 -23.65 -15.22 -2.95
CA LYS A 6 -23.24 -14.87 -4.32
C LYS A 6 -23.03 -13.36 -4.47
N GLU A 7 -23.93 -12.53 -3.96
CA GLU A 7 -23.77 -11.05 -3.97
C GLU A 7 -22.56 -10.56 -3.19
N PHE A 8 -22.17 -11.27 -2.12
CA PHE A 8 -20.95 -10.98 -1.37
C PHE A 8 -19.68 -11.31 -2.16
N LEU A 9 -19.64 -12.47 -2.83
CA LEU A 9 -18.52 -12.84 -3.70
C LEU A 9 -18.41 -11.90 -4.91
N LEU A 10 -19.54 -11.53 -5.52
CA LEU A 10 -19.59 -10.61 -6.66
C LEU A 10 -19.13 -9.19 -6.34
N ARG A 11 -18.89 -8.85 -5.06
CA ARG A 11 -18.33 -7.57 -4.64
C ARG A 11 -16.84 -7.39 -5.02
N GLY A 12 -16.23 -8.37 -5.69
CA GLY A 12 -14.90 -8.30 -6.34
C GLY A 12 -13.74 -8.38 -5.34
N ASN A 13 -13.68 -7.45 -4.39
CA ASN A 13 -12.64 -7.33 -3.38
C ASN A 13 -12.41 -8.61 -2.54
N VAL A 14 -13.45 -9.42 -2.35
CA VAL A 14 -13.36 -10.68 -1.59
C VAL A 14 -12.72 -11.79 -2.42
N ILE A 15 -13.03 -11.85 -3.71
CA ILE A 15 -12.49 -12.88 -4.61
C ILE A 15 -11.00 -12.65 -4.80
N ASP A 16 -10.58 -11.40 -5.03
CA ASP A 16 -9.16 -11.07 -5.22
C ASP A 16 -8.33 -11.37 -3.96
N LEU A 17 -8.87 -11.04 -2.78
CA LEU A 17 -8.25 -11.40 -1.51
C LEU A 17 -8.17 -12.91 -1.32
N ALA A 18 -9.26 -13.64 -1.60
CA ALA A 18 -9.29 -15.10 -1.46
C ALA A 18 -8.25 -15.77 -2.39
N VAL A 19 -8.16 -15.32 -3.63
CA VAL A 19 -7.17 -15.82 -4.60
C VAL A 19 -5.75 -15.53 -4.11
N ALA A 20 -5.48 -14.31 -3.64
CA ALA A 20 -4.17 -13.94 -3.11
C ALA A 20 -3.73 -14.84 -1.94
N VAL A 21 -4.63 -15.13 -0.99
CA VAL A 21 -4.33 -15.98 0.17
C VAL A 21 -4.08 -17.43 -0.26
N VAL A 22 -4.93 -17.99 -1.12
CA VAL A 22 -4.80 -19.38 -1.57
C VAL A 22 -3.51 -19.60 -2.37
N ILE A 23 -3.20 -18.69 -3.30
CA ILE A 23 -1.96 -18.77 -4.09
C ILE A 23 -0.74 -18.57 -3.19
N GLY A 24 -0.79 -17.61 -2.26
CA GLY A 24 0.29 -17.37 -1.31
C GLY A 24 0.59 -18.61 -0.46
N ALA A 25 -0.43 -19.28 0.06
CA ALA A 25 -0.28 -20.50 0.85
C ALA A 25 0.29 -21.66 0.01
N ALA A 26 -0.22 -21.88 -1.20
CA ALA A 26 0.26 -22.93 -2.08
C ALA A 26 1.72 -22.72 -2.48
N PHE A 27 2.11 -21.48 -2.78
CA PHE A 27 3.48 -21.14 -3.12
C PHE A 27 4.43 -21.34 -1.92
N ASN A 28 4.04 -20.86 -0.73
CA ASN A 28 4.84 -21.07 0.48
C ASN A 28 5.09 -22.55 0.75
N ALA A 29 4.08 -23.41 0.56
CA ALA A 29 4.21 -24.85 0.72
C ALA A 29 5.25 -25.47 -0.24
N VAL A 30 5.32 -24.99 -1.49
CA VAL A 30 6.34 -25.44 -2.46
C VAL A 30 7.73 -25.04 -1.98
N VAL A 31 7.91 -23.79 -1.56
CA VAL A 31 9.22 -23.31 -1.07
C VAL A 31 9.64 -24.06 0.18
N GLU A 32 8.73 -24.23 1.14
CA GLU A 32 8.99 -24.98 2.38
C GLU A 32 9.38 -26.45 2.08
N LYS A 33 8.76 -27.08 1.09
CA LYS A 33 9.15 -28.44 0.64
C LYS A 33 10.54 -28.47 0.04
N VAL A 34 10.93 -27.47 -0.74
CA VAL A 34 12.29 -27.37 -1.28
C VAL A 34 13.31 -27.18 -0.15
N VAL A 35 13.03 -26.28 0.80
CA VAL A 35 13.91 -26.04 1.94
C VAL A 35 14.05 -27.30 2.80
N SER A 36 12.94 -27.92 3.18
CA SER A 36 12.95 -29.11 4.04
C SER A 36 13.55 -30.34 3.37
N SER A 37 13.41 -30.49 2.05
CA SER A 37 13.90 -31.68 1.33
C SER A 37 15.35 -31.55 0.85
N LEU A 38 15.83 -30.33 0.57
CA LEU A 38 17.17 -30.11 0.03
C LEU A 38 18.08 -29.40 1.03
N ILE A 39 17.61 -28.30 1.60
CA ILE A 39 18.47 -27.40 2.38
C ILE A 39 18.69 -27.92 3.79
N THR A 40 17.63 -28.35 4.48
CA THR A 40 17.74 -28.88 5.85
C THR A 40 18.68 -30.09 5.92
N PRO A 41 18.63 -31.09 5.01
CA PRO A 41 19.58 -32.20 5.02
C PRO A 41 21.02 -31.78 4.69
N LEU A 42 21.22 -30.83 3.77
CA LEU A 42 22.55 -30.30 3.44
C LEU A 42 23.20 -29.61 4.64
N ILE A 43 22.42 -28.84 5.39
CA ILE A 43 22.91 -28.19 6.61
C ILE A 43 23.15 -29.25 7.70
N GLY A 44 22.23 -30.21 7.87
CA GLY A 44 22.39 -31.32 8.81
C GLY A 44 23.70 -32.09 8.61
N MET A 45 24.06 -32.38 7.35
CA MET A 45 25.34 -33.01 7.03
C MET A 45 26.56 -32.19 7.49
N PHE A 46 26.53 -30.86 7.35
CA PHE A 46 27.63 -29.99 7.79
C PHE A 46 27.78 -29.95 9.31
N PHE A 47 26.69 -30.04 10.06
CA PHE A 47 26.68 -30.03 11.52
C PHE A 47 26.76 -31.43 12.15
N LYS A 48 26.92 -32.50 11.36
CA LYS A 48 26.86 -33.91 11.81
C LYS A 48 25.59 -34.26 12.60
N ALA A 49 24.45 -33.71 12.20
CA ALA A 49 23.16 -33.98 12.82
C ALA A 49 22.10 -34.28 11.74
N ASP A 50 21.23 -35.26 11.97
CA ASP A 50 20.15 -35.61 11.04
C ASP A 50 19.13 -34.46 10.86
N SER A 51 19.11 -33.50 11.79
CA SER A 51 18.36 -32.25 11.68
C SER A 51 19.03 -31.14 12.51
N LEU A 52 18.77 -29.88 12.15
CA LEU A 52 19.19 -28.74 12.97
C LEU A 52 18.55 -28.81 14.37
N ASP A 53 17.36 -29.38 14.52
CA ASP A 53 16.69 -29.58 15.82
C ASP A 53 17.53 -30.41 16.80
N THR A 54 18.40 -31.28 16.30
CA THR A 54 19.25 -32.19 17.11
C THR A 54 20.69 -31.70 17.27
N ALA A 55 21.14 -30.71 16.48
CA ALA A 55 22.54 -30.29 16.41
C ALA A 55 23.01 -29.44 17.61
N LEU A 56 22.09 -28.72 18.26
CA LEU A 56 22.36 -27.84 19.40
C LEU A 56 21.28 -28.03 20.46
N MET A 57 21.20 -29.23 21.02
CA MET A 57 20.45 -29.47 22.26
C MET A 57 21.30 -29.01 23.43
N VAL A 58 20.95 -27.87 24.02
CA VAL A 58 21.45 -27.46 25.33
C VAL A 58 20.46 -27.99 26.36
N GLU A 59 20.88 -29.00 27.14
CA GLU A 59 20.11 -29.46 28.28
C GLU A 59 20.13 -28.38 29.36
N LEU A 60 18.97 -27.80 29.67
CA LEU A 60 18.83 -26.92 30.81
C LEU A 60 18.82 -27.76 32.10
N PRO A 61 19.50 -27.33 33.17
CA PRO A 61 19.38 -27.97 34.48
C PRO A 61 17.93 -27.78 34.95
N GLY A 62 17.12 -28.84 34.82
CA GLY A 62 15.67 -28.82 35.04
C GLY A 62 14.84 -29.67 34.08
N GLY A 63 15.44 -30.31 33.07
CA GLY A 63 14.76 -31.28 32.19
C GLY A 63 14.11 -30.67 30.94
N GLY A 64 14.43 -29.42 30.60
CA GLY A 64 14.03 -28.80 29.35
C GLY A 64 15.14 -28.88 28.29
N THR A 65 14.81 -29.33 27.10
CA THR A 65 15.70 -29.28 25.93
C THR A 65 15.44 -28.00 25.14
N LEU A 66 16.45 -27.13 25.05
CA LEU A 66 16.40 -25.93 24.21
C LEU A 66 16.96 -26.30 22.83
N ALA A 67 16.07 -26.46 21.85
CA ALA A 67 16.42 -26.79 20.47
C ALA A 67 16.86 -25.52 19.71
N PHE A 68 18.06 -25.01 20.01
CA PHE A 68 18.58 -23.80 19.37
C PHE A 68 18.72 -23.96 17.85
N GLY A 69 18.99 -25.17 17.37
CA GLY A 69 19.06 -25.40 15.94
C GLY A 69 17.69 -25.37 15.23
N ALA A 70 16.57 -25.63 15.93
CA ALA A 70 15.23 -25.39 15.39
C ALA A 70 15.04 -23.92 14.98
N LEU A 71 15.51 -23.01 15.85
CA LEU A 71 15.48 -21.57 15.62
C LEU A 71 16.36 -21.16 14.44
N VAL A 72 17.58 -21.72 14.35
CA VAL A 72 18.49 -21.46 13.23
C VAL A 72 17.91 -21.99 11.92
N GLY A 73 17.29 -23.17 11.93
CA GLY A 73 16.62 -23.76 10.77
C GLY A 73 15.45 -22.91 10.30
N ALA A 74 14.61 -22.44 11.22
CA ALA A 74 13.52 -21.52 10.92
C ALA A 74 14.02 -20.20 10.32
N LEU A 75 15.12 -19.65 10.85
CA LEU A 75 15.73 -18.43 10.32
C LEU A 75 16.28 -18.61 8.91
N ILE A 76 16.95 -19.73 8.65
CA ILE A 76 17.46 -20.06 7.31
C ILE A 76 16.30 -20.25 6.33
N ASN A 77 15.25 -20.96 6.73
CA ASN A 77 14.04 -21.11 5.92
C ASN A 77 13.44 -19.74 5.56
N PHE A 78 13.27 -18.86 6.54
CA PHE A 78 12.76 -17.50 6.33
C PHE A 78 13.61 -16.71 5.32
N ILE A 79 14.93 -16.75 5.44
CA ILE A 79 15.85 -16.07 4.51
C ILE A 79 15.70 -16.62 3.10
N ILE A 80 15.56 -17.93 2.94
CA ILE A 80 15.41 -18.57 1.61
C ILE A 80 14.07 -18.20 0.99
N VAL A 81 12.97 -18.29 1.75
CA VAL A 81 11.64 -17.89 1.26
C VAL A 81 11.66 -16.42 0.83
N ALA A 82 12.23 -15.53 1.65
CA ALA A 82 12.36 -14.11 1.32
C ALA A 82 13.21 -13.90 0.04
N ALA A 83 14.33 -14.61 -0.10
CA ALA A 83 15.19 -14.52 -1.28
C ALA A 83 14.46 -14.98 -2.55
N VAL A 84 13.74 -16.10 -2.50
CA VAL A 84 12.96 -16.61 -3.64
C VAL A 84 11.85 -15.63 -4.01
N VAL A 85 11.08 -15.13 -3.04
CA VAL A 85 10.02 -14.14 -3.30
C VAL A 85 10.59 -12.87 -3.91
N TYR A 86 11.73 -12.39 -3.40
CA TYR A 86 12.40 -11.22 -3.94
C TYR A 86 12.87 -11.42 -5.39
N PHE A 87 13.55 -12.53 -5.68
CA PHE A 87 14.10 -12.78 -7.02
C PHE A 87 13.01 -13.07 -8.06
N VAL A 88 11.98 -13.83 -7.70
CA VAL A 88 10.93 -14.29 -8.63
C VAL A 88 9.83 -13.25 -8.83
N PHE A 89 9.48 -12.47 -7.80
CA PHE A 89 8.40 -11.49 -7.90
C PHE A 89 8.91 -10.05 -7.88
N VAL A 90 9.71 -9.68 -6.87
CA VAL A 90 10.08 -8.26 -6.66
C VAL A 90 11.01 -7.76 -7.75
N MET A 91 12.06 -8.50 -8.10
CA MET A 91 13.02 -8.12 -9.14
C MET A 91 12.37 -7.91 -10.52
N PRO A 92 11.61 -8.86 -11.09
CA PRO A 92 10.98 -8.66 -12.40
C PRO A 92 9.86 -7.62 -12.33
N MET A 93 9.08 -7.55 -11.24
CA MET A 93 8.06 -6.52 -11.10
C MET A 93 8.67 -5.12 -11.02
N ASN A 94 9.79 -4.95 -10.32
CA ASN A 94 10.53 -3.70 -10.24
C ASN A 94 11.12 -3.31 -11.61
N GLU A 95 11.62 -4.28 -12.37
CA GLU A 95 12.15 -4.06 -13.72
C GLU A 95 11.06 -3.70 -14.74
N LEU A 96 9.90 -4.37 -14.68
CA LEU A 96 8.75 -4.04 -15.51
C LEU A 96 8.19 -2.65 -15.18
N ARG A 97 8.11 -2.28 -13.89
CA ARG A 97 7.69 -0.93 -13.48
C ARG A 97 8.65 0.14 -14.03
N LYS A 98 9.95 -0.08 -13.98
CA LYS A 98 10.93 0.85 -14.58
C LYS A 98 10.73 1.01 -16.09
N ARG A 99 10.41 -0.09 -16.78
CA ARG A 99 10.13 -0.07 -18.22
C ARG A 99 8.83 0.64 -18.56
N THR A 100 7.77 0.47 -17.76
CA THR A 100 6.51 1.19 -17.94
C THR A 100 6.65 2.67 -17.59
N THR A 101 7.38 3.04 -16.53
CA THR A 101 7.63 4.46 -16.20
C THR A 101 8.51 5.17 -17.23
N THR A 102 9.31 4.43 -18.02
CA THR A 102 10.12 5.00 -19.12
C THR A 102 9.38 4.98 -20.47
N ALA A 103 8.39 4.10 -20.65
CA ALA A 103 7.59 3.98 -21.87
C ALA A 103 6.26 4.75 -21.82
N VAL A 104 5.92 5.34 -20.66
CA VAL A 104 4.75 6.20 -20.46
C VAL A 104 5.20 7.66 -20.54
N GLU A 105 5.66 8.02 -21.72
CA GLU A 105 5.52 9.38 -22.26
C GLU A 105 4.43 9.29 -23.35
N GLU A 106 3.29 8.67 -23.02
CA GLU A 106 2.06 8.67 -23.80
C GLU A 106 0.89 8.42 -22.83
N PRO A 107 -0.22 9.13 -23.03
CA PRO A 107 -0.89 9.93 -22.02
C PRO A 107 -1.48 9.06 -20.92
N VAL A 108 -0.95 9.21 -19.71
CA VAL A 108 -1.67 8.76 -18.51
C VAL A 108 -2.96 9.56 -18.52
N VAL A 109 -4.08 8.85 -18.64
CA VAL A 109 -5.42 9.34 -18.31
C VAL A 109 -5.25 10.30 -17.15
N GLU A 110 -5.50 11.60 -17.38
CA GLU A 110 -5.33 12.63 -16.36
C GLU A 110 -5.91 12.08 -15.06
N THR A 111 -5.03 11.86 -14.09
CA THR A 111 -5.46 11.25 -12.83
C THR A 111 -6.57 12.14 -12.28
N GLU A 112 -7.57 11.58 -11.59
CA GLU A 112 -8.65 12.41 -11.02
C GLU A 112 -8.08 13.58 -10.20
N GLN A 113 -6.90 13.42 -9.62
CA GLN A 113 -6.16 14.47 -8.94
C GLN A 113 -5.68 15.59 -9.87
N GLU A 114 -5.17 15.28 -11.06
CA GLU A 114 -4.79 16.25 -12.10
C GLU A 114 -6.02 16.99 -12.62
N LEU A 115 -7.09 16.27 -12.97
CA LEU A 115 -8.38 16.87 -13.38
C LEU A 115 -8.96 17.80 -12.30
N LEU A 116 -8.97 17.36 -11.04
CA LEU A 116 -9.44 18.19 -9.92
C LEU A 116 -8.51 19.38 -9.67
N SER A 117 -7.21 19.26 -9.96
CA SER A 117 -6.27 20.37 -9.86
C SER A 117 -6.52 21.41 -10.96
N GLU A 118 -6.74 20.98 -12.20
CA GLU A 118 -7.14 21.86 -13.30
C GLU A 118 -8.49 22.53 -13.02
N ILE A 119 -9.51 21.78 -12.59
CA ILE A 119 -10.82 22.33 -12.24
C ILE A 119 -10.70 23.39 -11.13
N ARG A 120 -9.87 23.13 -10.09
CA ARG A 120 -9.61 24.10 -9.02
C ARG A 120 -8.96 25.37 -9.56
N ASP A 121 -7.98 25.23 -10.44
CA ASP A 121 -7.19 26.35 -10.95
C ASP A 121 -8.03 27.18 -11.94
N LEU A 122 -8.88 26.55 -12.75
CA LEU A 122 -9.90 27.19 -13.58
C LEU A 122 -10.95 27.93 -12.73
N LEU A 123 -11.44 27.35 -11.63
CA LEU A 123 -12.37 28.01 -10.71
C LEU A 123 -11.75 29.21 -10.01
N LYS A 124 -10.48 29.11 -9.59
CA LYS A 124 -9.74 30.25 -9.03
C LYS A 124 -9.57 31.37 -10.05
N ALA A 125 -9.24 31.05 -11.29
CA ALA A 125 -9.13 32.04 -12.35
C ALA A 125 -10.48 32.74 -12.62
N GLN A 126 -11.59 32.00 -12.59
CA GLN A 126 -12.94 32.54 -12.79
C GLN A 126 -13.40 33.42 -11.61
N ASN A 127 -13.18 33.00 -10.37
CA ASN A 127 -13.51 33.79 -9.18
C ASN A 127 -12.58 35.01 -8.98
N GLY A 128 -11.31 34.92 -9.38
CA GLY A 128 -10.38 36.04 -9.40
C GLY A 128 -10.78 37.13 -10.40
N GLY A 129 -11.40 36.76 -11.52
CA GLY A 129 -11.99 37.70 -12.48
C GLY A 129 -13.23 38.43 -11.95
N ALA A 130 -14.05 37.76 -11.13
CA ALA A 130 -15.22 38.36 -10.49
C ALA A 130 -14.86 39.41 -9.42
N ALA A 131 -13.72 39.22 -8.73
CA ALA A 131 -13.21 40.20 -7.76
C ALA A 131 -12.64 41.48 -8.42
N SER A 132 -12.27 41.44 -9.71
CA SER A 132 -11.77 42.61 -10.44
C SER A 132 -12.88 43.49 -11.03
N ALA A 133 -14.12 43.01 -11.09
CA ALA A 133 -15.27 43.80 -11.56
C ALA A 133 -15.95 44.62 -10.45
N ALA A 134 -15.63 44.35 -9.18
CA ALA A 134 -16.14 45.09 -8.03
C ALA A 134 -15.11 46.11 -7.53
N ALA A 135 -14.83 47.14 -8.33
CA ALA A 135 -14.14 48.33 -7.85
C ALA A 135 -15.07 49.10 -6.87
N PRO A 136 -14.53 49.76 -5.82
CA PRO A 136 -15.28 50.16 -4.65
C PRO A 136 -16.20 51.34 -4.96
N LEU A 137 -17.51 51.18 -4.75
CA LEU A 137 -18.40 52.33 -4.62
C LEU A 137 -17.96 53.13 -3.39
N ALA A 138 -17.56 54.37 -3.63
CA ALA A 138 -17.07 55.32 -2.64
C ALA A 138 -18.02 55.42 -1.43
N ALA A 139 -17.41 55.60 -0.25
CA ALA A 139 -18.06 55.72 1.05
C ALA A 139 -19.24 56.73 1.06
N PRO A 140 -20.31 56.48 1.82
CA PRO A 140 -21.38 57.46 1.98
C PRO A 140 -20.85 58.67 2.76
N ALA A 141 -20.94 59.84 2.12
CA ALA A 141 -20.69 61.12 2.78
C ALA A 141 -21.70 61.32 3.91
N ALA A 142 -21.20 61.76 5.07
CA ALA A 142 -21.97 62.03 6.27
C ALA A 142 -23.11 63.04 6.02
N PRO A 143 -24.25 62.94 6.72
CA PRO A 143 -25.34 63.88 6.55
C PRO A 143 -24.99 65.23 7.17
N ALA A 144 -24.97 66.27 6.35
CA ALA A 144 -24.99 67.65 6.81
C ALA A 144 -26.43 68.03 7.16
N ASP A 145 -26.66 68.23 8.45
CA ASP A 145 -27.87 68.84 9.01
C ASP A 145 -27.88 70.34 8.65
N PRO A 146 -29.01 70.90 8.19
CA PRO A 146 -29.37 72.20 8.72
C PRO A 146 -30.87 72.34 9.04
N ALA A 147 -31.10 72.94 10.19
CA ALA A 147 -32.38 73.35 10.71
C ALA A 147 -33.09 74.41 9.86
N GLY A 148 -34.33 74.08 9.43
CA GLY A 148 -35.55 74.92 9.26
C GLY A 148 -35.54 76.15 8.34
N PRO A 149 -36.69 76.85 8.15
CA PRO A 149 -38.09 76.45 8.32
C PRO A 149 -39.02 76.81 7.11
N ALA A 150 -40.28 76.32 7.18
CA ALA A 150 -41.52 77.01 6.79
C ALA A 150 -42.18 76.87 5.38
N HIS A 151 -43.53 76.86 5.45
CA HIS A 151 -44.60 77.19 4.46
C HIS A 151 -45.09 76.07 3.51
N ALA A 152 -46.33 75.58 3.71
CA ALA A 152 -47.57 75.90 2.96
C ALA A 152 -47.67 75.08 1.65
N GLU A 153 -48.69 74.30 1.31
CA GLU A 153 -50.16 74.34 1.47
C GLU A 153 -50.73 72.92 1.70
#